data_AF-A0A8I0N3G9-F1
#
_entry.id   AF-A0A8I0N3G9-F1
#
_cell.length_a   1.000
_cell.length_b   1.000
_cell.length_c   1.000
_cell.angle_alpha   90.00
_cell.angle_beta   90.00
_cell.angle_gamma   90.00
#
_symmetry.space_group_name_H-M   'P 1'
#
loop_
_entity.id
_entity.type
_entity.pdbx_description
1 polymer ?
#
loop_
_entity_poly.entity_id
_entity_poly.type
_entity_poly.pdbx_seq_one_letter_code
_entity_poly.pdbx_strand_id
1 'polypeptide(L)'
;MSEGQANEAGIPGMDRFSYFPITYGKSNITPLSHRLDWRHIESVALGNGRGLTQPQDHAPVVTEWHWPSSEEVAEGLTDEQKDAIRGAVNGGMYKQAPQAKDWVGHAVAYALGLDIDDEVQKKRTNLITKALFKEGFLAKVEERDPVQRKTTSFVRAV
;
A
#
# COMPACT_ATOMS: atom_id res chain seq x y z
N MET A 1 -5.60 13.46 9.04
CA MET A 1 -5.79 12.93 7.66
C MET A 1 -7.27 12.60 7.44
N SER A 2 -7.81 12.69 6.22
CA SER A 2 -9.19 12.22 5.97
C SER A 2 -9.27 10.69 5.95
N GLU A 3 -10.47 10.12 6.09
CA GLU A 3 -10.66 8.66 6.05
C GLU A 3 -10.28 8.05 4.70
N GLY A 4 -10.69 8.68 3.58
CA GLY A 4 -10.29 8.24 2.25
C GLY A 4 -8.77 8.31 2.02
N GLN A 5 -8.12 9.35 2.56
CA GLN A 5 -6.66 9.49 2.52
C GLN A 5 -5.95 8.41 3.36
N ALA A 6 -6.47 8.09 4.54
CA ALA A 6 -5.92 7.05 5.39
C ALA A 6 -5.98 5.67 4.71
N ASN A 7 -7.11 5.35 4.10
CA ASN A 7 -7.29 4.11 3.36
C ASN A 7 -6.38 4.03 2.13
N GLU A 8 -6.16 5.15 1.42
CA GLU A 8 -5.21 5.22 0.30
C GLU A 8 -3.76 5.00 0.76
N ALA A 9 -3.39 5.53 1.93
CA ALA A 9 -2.09 5.31 2.56
C ALA A 9 -1.96 3.93 3.26
N GLY A 10 -3.03 3.12 3.31
CA GLY A 10 -3.03 1.86 4.07
C GLY A 10 -2.93 2.04 5.58
N ILE A 11 -3.24 3.23 6.11
CA ILE A 11 -3.23 3.56 7.54
C ILE A 11 -4.56 3.13 8.17
N PRO A 12 -4.56 2.43 9.32
CA PRO A 12 -5.78 2.10 10.04
C PRO A 12 -6.64 3.32 10.35
N GLY A 13 -7.96 3.16 10.28
CA GLY A 13 -8.90 4.27 10.43
C GLY A 13 -8.73 5.05 11.74
N MET A 14 -8.34 4.41 12.84
CA MET A 14 -8.10 5.08 14.13
C MET A 14 -6.76 5.84 14.16
N ASP A 15 -5.74 5.34 13.48
CA ASP A 15 -4.39 5.91 13.49
C ASP A 15 -4.31 7.17 12.61
N ARG A 16 -5.26 7.38 11.68
CA ARG A 16 -5.30 8.56 10.79
C ARG A 16 -5.23 9.92 11.49
N PHE A 17 -5.58 9.98 12.78
CA PHE A 17 -5.60 11.21 13.56
C PHE A 17 -4.20 11.66 14.00
N SER A 18 -3.20 10.78 14.02
CA SER A 18 -1.80 11.15 14.30
C SER A 18 -1.10 11.74 13.07
N TYR A 19 -1.71 11.66 11.88
CA TYR A 19 -1.16 12.20 10.64
C TYR A 19 -1.82 13.52 10.26
N PHE A 20 -1.02 14.54 10.00
CA PHE A 20 -1.52 15.86 9.66
C PHE A 20 -0.64 16.55 8.62
N PRO A 21 -1.26 17.27 7.67
CA PRO A 21 -0.52 18.12 6.76
C PRO A 21 -0.12 19.42 7.47
N ILE A 22 1.10 19.85 7.23
CA ILE A 22 1.60 21.18 7.49
C ILE A 22 1.71 21.87 6.14
N THR A 23 0.89 22.89 5.95
CA THR A 23 1.17 23.93 4.96
C THR A 23 1.93 25.04 5.64
N TYR A 24 2.99 25.53 4.98
CA TYR A 24 3.51 26.88 5.19
C TYR A 24 4.22 27.15 6.54
N GLY A 25 5.50 27.48 6.48
CA GLY A 25 6.23 28.17 7.57
C GLY A 25 6.14 29.69 7.40
N LYS A 26 6.23 30.45 8.50
CA LYS A 26 6.18 31.92 8.56
C LYS A 26 6.60 32.64 7.24
N SER A 27 5.65 33.36 6.63
CA SER A 27 5.75 34.05 5.33
C SER A 27 6.90 35.06 5.19
N ASN A 28 7.49 35.47 6.31
CA ASN A 28 8.55 36.46 6.36
C ASN A 28 9.97 35.86 6.32
N ILE A 29 10.14 34.53 6.34
CA ILE A 29 11.47 33.87 6.41
C ILE A 29 11.67 32.82 5.28
N THR A 30 10.65 32.51 4.48
CA THR A 30 10.77 31.48 3.42
C THR A 30 9.97 31.89 2.18
N PRO A 31 10.48 31.64 0.95
CA PRO A 31 9.72 31.85 -0.28
C PRO A 31 8.36 31.15 -0.22
N LEU A 32 7.32 31.77 -0.78
CA LEU A 32 5.99 31.17 -0.88
C LEU A 32 6.10 29.80 -1.55
N SER A 33 5.87 28.75 -0.77
CA SER A 33 5.80 27.39 -1.26
C SER A 33 4.39 26.87 -1.04
N HIS A 34 3.78 26.37 -2.12
CA HIS A 34 2.51 25.64 -2.07
C HIS A 34 2.70 24.17 -1.66
N ARG A 35 3.90 23.79 -1.18
CA ARG A 35 4.22 22.42 -0.80
C ARG A 35 3.47 22.02 0.48
N LEU A 36 2.76 20.90 0.38
CA LEU A 36 2.03 20.28 1.48
C LEU A 36 2.91 19.19 2.09
N ASP A 37 3.49 19.48 3.26
CA ASP A 37 4.34 18.53 3.97
C ASP A 37 3.50 17.74 4.96
N TRP A 38 3.65 16.43 4.98
CA TRP A 38 2.94 15.61 5.95
C TRP A 38 3.82 15.26 7.13
N ARG A 39 3.20 15.18 8.30
CA ARG A 39 3.83 14.80 9.56
C ARG A 39 3.04 13.72 10.26
N HIS A 40 3.73 12.98 11.12
CA HIS A 40 3.17 11.93 11.96
C HIS A 40 3.58 12.16 13.43
N ILE A 41 2.69 11.87 14.38
CA ILE A 41 3.01 11.90 15.81
C ILE A 41 3.38 10.48 16.25
N GLU A 42 4.64 10.29 16.62
CA GLU A 42 5.15 9.03 17.12
C GLU A 42 5.32 9.06 18.65
N SER A 43 5.01 7.95 19.32
CA SER A 43 5.17 7.81 20.77
C SER A 43 6.57 7.31 21.10
N VAL A 44 7.47 8.21 21.47
CA VAL A 44 8.88 7.88 21.73
C VAL A 44 9.11 7.64 23.22
N ALA A 45 9.75 6.52 23.53
CA ALA A 45 10.17 6.16 24.88
C ALA A 45 11.23 7.13 25.42
N LEU A 46 11.05 7.64 26.63
CA LEU A 46 12.00 8.58 27.25
C LEU A 46 13.19 7.89 27.94
N GLY A 47 13.19 6.56 28.04
CA GLY A 47 14.26 5.79 28.67
C GLY A 47 14.43 6.04 30.17
N ASN A 48 13.40 6.60 30.83
CA ASN A 48 13.41 6.94 32.25
C ASN A 48 12.88 5.83 33.17
N GLY A 49 12.47 4.68 32.60
CA GLY A 49 12.00 3.53 33.37
C GLY A 49 13.12 2.88 34.21
N ARG A 50 12.77 2.32 35.38
CA ARG A 50 13.70 1.62 36.28
C ARG A 50 13.11 0.31 36.79
N GLY A 51 13.65 -0.80 36.29
CA GLY A 51 13.22 -2.15 36.69
C GLY A 51 11.76 -2.44 36.37
N LEU A 52 11.22 -3.52 36.94
CA LEU A 52 9.84 -3.96 36.70
C LEU A 52 8.77 -3.06 37.36
N THR A 53 9.18 -2.19 38.29
CA THR A 53 8.27 -1.41 39.12
C THR A 53 8.09 0.04 38.67
N GLN A 54 8.95 0.54 37.77
CA GLN A 54 8.84 1.89 37.23
C GLN A 54 8.84 1.80 35.70
N PRO A 55 7.66 1.68 35.05
CA PRO A 55 7.57 1.71 33.60
C PRO A 55 8.09 3.03 33.05
N GLN A 56 8.62 3.00 31.83
CA GLN A 56 9.09 4.21 31.16
C GLN A 56 7.91 5.08 30.71
N ASP A 57 8.15 6.39 30.66
CA ASP A 57 7.22 7.34 30.07
C ASP A 57 7.45 7.45 28.55
N HIS A 58 6.41 7.90 27.86
CA HIS A 58 6.44 8.16 26.43
C HIS A 58 6.03 9.61 26.15
N ALA A 59 6.73 10.26 25.22
CA ALA A 59 6.40 11.60 24.76
C ALA A 59 6.01 11.57 23.27
N PRO A 60 4.99 12.36 22.85
CA PRO A 60 4.65 12.51 21.45
C PRO A 60 5.73 13.35 20.74
N VAL A 61 6.31 12.80 19.67
CA VAL A 61 7.31 13.46 18.82
C VAL A 61 6.75 13.57 17.41
N VAL A 62 6.92 14.75 16.80
CA VAL A 62 6.50 14.97 15.41
C VAL A 62 7.62 14.55 14.46
N THR A 63 7.36 13.52 13.66
CA THR A 63 8.27 13.01 12.62
C THR A 63 7.77 13.38 11.22
N GLU A 64 8.68 13.34 10.25
CA GLU A 64 8.32 13.51 8.83
C GLU A 64 7.56 12.27 8.35
N TRP A 65 6.53 12.48 7.52
CA TRP A 65 5.82 11.39 6.87
C TRP A 65 5.66 11.71 5.39
N HIS A 66 5.89 10.72 4.55
CA HIS A 66 5.56 10.76 3.13
C HIS A 66 4.48 9.74 2.83
N TRP A 67 3.73 10.00 1.77
CA TRP A 67 2.84 8.99 1.20
C TRP A 67 3.65 7.74 0.85
N PRO A 68 3.14 6.55 1.17
CA PRO A 68 3.85 5.32 0.84
C PRO A 68 4.00 5.21 -0.67
N SER A 69 5.22 4.98 -1.12
CA SER A 69 5.50 4.73 -2.53
C SER A 69 4.90 3.39 -2.93
N SER A 70 4.69 3.17 -4.24
CA SER A 70 4.25 1.86 -4.71
C SER A 70 5.20 0.75 -4.28
N GLU A 71 6.51 1.03 -4.25
CA GLU A 71 7.55 0.06 -3.86
C GLU A 71 7.42 -0.31 -2.38
N GLU A 72 7.28 0.69 -1.50
CA GLU A 72 7.10 0.48 -0.05
C GLU A 72 5.82 -0.32 0.25
N VAL A 73 4.77 -0.12 -0.54
CA VAL A 73 3.53 -0.90 -0.42
C VAL A 73 3.75 -2.38 -0.78
N ALA A 74 4.61 -2.69 -1.75
CA ALA A 74 4.93 -4.09 -2.10
C ALA A 74 5.93 -4.73 -1.13
N GLU A 75 6.91 -3.97 -0.64
CA GLU A 75 7.84 -4.42 0.41
C GLU A 75 7.12 -4.69 1.74
N GLY A 76 6.06 -3.93 2.05
CA GLY A 76 5.24 -4.12 3.23
C GLY A 76 4.35 -5.38 3.21
N LEU A 77 4.30 -6.14 2.11
CA LEU A 77 3.58 -7.40 2.05
C LEU A 77 4.36 -8.49 2.78
N THR A 78 3.69 -9.22 3.67
CA THR A 78 4.29 -10.38 4.35
C THR A 78 4.54 -11.51 3.35
N ASP A 79 5.47 -12.41 3.66
CA ASP A 79 5.75 -13.58 2.83
C ASP A 79 4.49 -14.44 2.60
N GLU A 80 3.67 -14.58 3.64
CA GLU A 80 2.37 -15.27 3.58
C GLU A 80 1.41 -14.61 2.58
N GLN A 81 1.37 -13.28 2.54
CA GLN A 81 0.56 -12.53 1.58
C GLN A 81 1.12 -12.69 0.16
N LYS A 82 2.44 -12.65 -0.01
CA LYS A 82 3.09 -12.89 -1.31
C LYS A 82 2.77 -14.31 -1.81
N ASP A 83 2.85 -15.32 -0.96
CA ASP A 83 2.50 -16.69 -1.33
C ASP A 83 1.00 -16.87 -1.64
N ALA A 84 0.11 -16.21 -0.89
CA ALA A 84 -1.32 -16.18 -1.20
C ALA A 84 -1.59 -15.56 -2.58
N ILE A 85 -0.95 -14.43 -2.89
CA ILE A 85 -1.04 -13.79 -4.21
C ILE A 85 -0.51 -14.72 -5.30
N ARG A 86 0.65 -15.35 -5.08
CA ARG A 86 1.25 -16.30 -6.03
C ARG A 86 0.29 -17.45 -6.33
N GLY A 87 -0.30 -18.05 -5.29
CA GLY A 87 -1.29 -19.11 -5.43
C GLY A 87 -2.53 -18.66 -6.20
N ALA A 88 -3.09 -17.50 -5.86
CA ALA A 88 -4.28 -16.96 -6.52
C ALA A 88 -4.02 -16.64 -8.00
N VAL A 89 -2.92 -15.94 -8.32
CA VAL A 89 -2.58 -15.52 -9.68
C VAL A 89 -2.23 -16.71 -10.56
N ASN A 90 -1.41 -17.65 -10.08
CA ASN A 90 -1.00 -18.81 -10.86
C ASN A 90 -2.11 -19.86 -11.00
N GLY A 91 -3.11 -19.86 -10.12
CA GLY A 91 -4.30 -20.71 -10.22
C GLY A 91 -5.31 -20.29 -11.29
N GLY A 92 -5.18 -19.08 -11.85
CA GLY A 92 -6.14 -18.53 -12.82
C GLY A 92 -5.51 -18.02 -14.12
N MET A 93 -6.37 -17.53 -15.02
CA MET A 93 -5.98 -17.01 -16.32
C MET A 93 -6.24 -15.50 -16.38
N TYR A 94 -5.40 -14.74 -15.68
CA TYR A 94 -5.61 -13.31 -15.53
C TYR A 94 -4.89 -12.46 -16.57
N LYS A 95 -5.49 -11.31 -16.89
CA LYS A 95 -4.96 -10.26 -17.76
C LYS A 95 -4.46 -9.09 -16.91
N GLN A 96 -3.47 -8.37 -17.42
CA GLN A 96 -2.94 -7.18 -16.74
C GLN A 96 -3.95 -6.01 -16.72
N ALA A 97 -4.73 -5.87 -17.80
CA ALA A 97 -5.55 -4.69 -18.03
C ALA A 97 -6.73 -4.61 -17.05
N PRO A 98 -6.94 -3.50 -16.31
CA PRO A 98 -8.07 -3.34 -15.39
C PRO A 98 -9.44 -3.41 -16.05
N GLN A 99 -9.52 -3.10 -17.35
CA GLN A 99 -10.75 -3.20 -18.14
C GLN A 99 -11.08 -4.63 -18.59
N ALA A 100 -10.17 -5.58 -18.41
CA ALA A 100 -10.45 -6.97 -18.74
C ALA A 100 -11.34 -7.59 -17.67
N LYS A 101 -12.29 -8.43 -18.10
CA LYS A 101 -13.14 -9.19 -17.16
C LYS A 101 -12.31 -10.03 -16.19
N ASP A 102 -11.23 -10.62 -16.69
CA ASP A 102 -10.33 -11.47 -15.92
C ASP A 102 -9.08 -10.68 -15.47
N TRP A 103 -9.27 -9.47 -14.94
CA TRP A 103 -8.16 -8.65 -14.46
C TRP A 103 -7.44 -9.29 -13.26
N VAL A 104 -6.10 -9.30 -13.28
CA VAL A 104 -5.27 -9.85 -12.20
C VAL A 104 -5.49 -9.16 -10.85
N GLY A 105 -5.95 -7.91 -10.84
CA GLY A 105 -6.30 -7.21 -9.61
C GLY A 105 -7.38 -7.94 -8.80
N HIS A 106 -8.28 -8.70 -9.43
CA HIS A 106 -9.24 -9.53 -8.71
C HIS A 106 -8.57 -10.63 -7.87
N ALA A 107 -7.52 -11.26 -8.41
CA ALA A 107 -6.75 -12.28 -7.69
C ALA A 107 -5.95 -11.66 -6.53
N VAL A 108 -5.34 -10.50 -6.77
CA VAL A 108 -4.60 -9.74 -5.74
C VAL A 108 -5.53 -9.29 -4.62
N ALA A 109 -6.71 -8.73 -4.96
CA ALA A 109 -7.71 -8.32 -3.99
C ALA A 109 -8.18 -9.50 -3.13
N TYR A 110 -8.51 -10.63 -3.77
CA TYR A 110 -8.92 -11.85 -3.08
C TYR A 110 -7.85 -12.35 -2.10
N ALA A 111 -6.59 -12.42 -2.53
CA ALA A 111 -5.48 -12.87 -1.69
C ALA A 111 -5.24 -11.97 -0.46
N LEU A 112 -5.54 -10.68 -0.59
CA LEU A 112 -5.36 -9.70 0.48
C LEU A 112 -6.63 -9.39 1.27
N GLY A 113 -7.75 -10.05 0.96
CA GLY A 113 -9.05 -9.78 1.58
C GLY A 113 -9.59 -8.37 1.31
N LEU A 114 -9.22 -7.78 0.17
CA LEU A 114 -9.72 -6.48 -0.28
C LEU A 114 -11.00 -6.68 -1.10
N ASP A 115 -11.98 -5.82 -0.85
CA ASP A 115 -13.20 -5.68 -1.63
C ASP A 115 -12.93 -4.79 -2.85
N ILE A 116 -13.27 -5.29 -4.04
CA ILE A 116 -13.06 -4.56 -5.30
C ILE A 116 -14.26 -3.69 -5.69
N ASP A 117 -15.41 -3.89 -5.02
CA ASP A 117 -16.60 -3.06 -5.18
C ASP A 117 -16.51 -1.77 -4.36
N ASP A 118 -15.66 -1.75 -3.32
CA ASP A 118 -15.25 -0.53 -2.63
C ASP A 118 -14.20 0.23 -3.47
N GLU A 119 -14.56 1.45 -3.89
CA GLU A 119 -13.70 2.29 -4.76
C GLU A 119 -12.33 2.61 -4.13
N VAL A 120 -12.24 2.66 -2.80
CA VAL A 120 -10.98 2.95 -2.11
C VAL A 120 -10.08 1.72 -2.10
N GLN A 121 -10.63 0.56 -1.75
CA GLN A 121 -9.92 -0.71 -1.75
C GLN A 121 -9.54 -1.16 -3.17
N LYS A 122 -10.36 -0.83 -4.18
CA LYS A 122 -10.03 -1.01 -5.60
C LYS A 122 -8.82 -0.18 -6.02
N LYS A 123 -8.74 1.10 -5.60
CA LYS A 123 -7.56 1.94 -5.85
C LYS A 123 -6.30 1.35 -5.20
N ARG A 124 -6.43 0.91 -3.94
CA ARG A 124 -5.34 0.24 -3.21
C ARG A 124 -4.88 -1.03 -3.93
N THR A 125 -5.81 -1.87 -4.37
CA THR A 125 -5.53 -3.08 -5.17
C THR A 125 -4.77 -2.74 -6.45
N ASN A 126 -5.18 -1.69 -7.17
CA ASN A 126 -4.49 -1.26 -8.39
C ASN A 126 -3.07 -0.78 -8.11
N LEU A 127 -2.86 -0.04 -7.01
CA LEU A 127 -1.54 0.42 -6.57
C LEU A 127 -0.63 -0.77 -6.23
N ILE A 128 -1.11 -1.73 -5.44
CA ILE A 128 -0.38 -2.97 -5.10
C ILE A 128 -0.05 -3.75 -6.38
N THR A 129 -1.03 -3.94 -7.26
CA THR A 129 -0.82 -4.68 -8.52
C THR A 129 0.28 -4.04 -9.35
N LYS A 130 0.27 -2.70 -9.50
CA LYS A 130 1.32 -1.96 -10.21
C LYS A 130 2.68 -2.10 -9.55
N ALA A 131 2.73 -2.06 -8.22
CA ALA A 131 3.96 -2.25 -7.47
C ALA A 131 4.58 -3.63 -7.71
N LEU A 132 3.77 -4.69 -7.65
CA LEU A 132 4.23 -6.06 -7.90
C LEU A 132 4.74 -6.28 -9.33
N PHE A 133 4.17 -5.58 -10.32
CA PHE A 133 4.73 -5.57 -11.69
C PHE A 133 6.08 -4.84 -11.76
N LYS A 134 6.26 -3.78 -10.97
CA LYS A 134 7.50 -2.99 -10.94
C LYS A 134 8.63 -3.74 -10.23
N GLU A 135 8.33 -4.42 -9.14
CA GLU A 135 9.26 -5.29 -8.40
C GLU A 135 9.66 -6.54 -9.23
N GLY A 136 8.84 -6.91 -10.22
CA GLY A 136 9.04 -8.11 -11.04
C GLY A 136 8.43 -9.37 -10.44
N PHE A 137 7.72 -9.26 -9.30
CA PHE A 137 6.95 -10.35 -8.72
C PHE A 137 5.83 -10.81 -9.66
N LEU A 138 5.18 -9.90 -10.39
CA LEU A 138 4.24 -10.22 -11.46
C LEU A 138 4.85 -9.96 -12.82
N ALA A 139 4.73 -10.93 -13.72
CA ALA A 139 5.20 -10.82 -15.10
C ALA A 139 4.13 -11.24 -16.11
N LYS A 140 4.23 -10.70 -17.33
CA LYS A 140 3.46 -11.19 -18.47
C LYS A 140 4.15 -12.40 -19.07
N VAL A 141 3.43 -13.50 -19.21
CA VAL A 141 3.89 -14.69 -19.90
C VAL A 141 2.95 -14.95 -21.07
N GLU A 142 3.53 -15.23 -22.24
CA GLU A 142 2.75 -15.68 -23.38
C GLU A 142 2.46 -17.16 -23.24
N GLU A 143 1.17 -17.50 -23.08
CA GLU A 143 0.73 -18.89 -23.00
C GLU A 143 -0.42 -19.11 -23.99
N ARG A 144 -0.63 -20.37 -24.34
CA ARG A 144 -1.76 -20.74 -25.19
C ARG A 144 -3.02 -20.75 -24.35
N ASP A 145 -3.98 -19.92 -24.72
CA ASP A 145 -5.31 -19.91 -24.11
C ASP A 145 -5.96 -21.30 -24.27
N PRO A 146 -6.32 -21.99 -23.18
CA PRO A 146 -6.89 -23.35 -23.26
C PRO A 146 -8.28 -23.35 -23.92
N VAL A 147 -9.01 -22.24 -23.86
CA VAL A 147 -10.36 -22.08 -24.41
C VAL A 147 -10.28 -21.64 -25.87
N GLN A 148 -9.59 -20.55 -26.14
CA GLN A 148 -9.54 -19.98 -27.50
C GLN A 148 -8.46 -20.60 -28.39
N ARG A 149 -7.54 -21.40 -27.82
CA ARG A 149 -6.41 -22.08 -28.49
C ARG A 149 -5.46 -21.15 -29.24
N LYS A 150 -5.47 -19.85 -28.90
CA LYS A 150 -4.58 -18.80 -29.41
C LYS A 150 -3.55 -18.43 -28.35
N THR A 151 -2.34 -18.07 -28.77
CA THR A 151 -1.34 -17.51 -27.86
C THR A 151 -1.80 -16.13 -27.39
N THR A 152 -1.85 -15.91 -26.09
CA THR A 152 -2.22 -14.64 -25.49
C THR A 152 -1.39 -14.40 -24.24
N SER A 153 -1.25 -13.14 -23.85
CA SER A 153 -0.52 -12.81 -22.62
C SER A 153 -1.40 -13.03 -21.40
N PHE A 154 -0.87 -13.75 -20.43
CA PHE A 154 -1.43 -13.91 -19.08
C PHE A 154 -0.44 -13.40 -18.04
N VAL A 155 -0.93 -13.14 -16.84
CA VAL A 155 -0.10 -12.72 -15.72
C VAL A 155 0.27 -13.93 -14.88
N ARG A 156 1.55 -14.04 -14.53
CA ARG A 156 2.10 -15.04 -13.61
C ARG A 156 2.90 -14.38 -12.52
N ALA A 157 2.86 -14.99 -11.34
CA ALA A 157 3.78 -14.67 -10.26
C ALA A 157 5.08 -15.46 -10.44
N VAL A 158 6.22 -14.76 -10.41
CA VAL A 158 7.58 -15.28 -10.63
C VAL A 158 8.22 -15.75 -9.33
#